data_AF-A0A2W6SM66-F1
#
_entry.id   AF-A0A2W6SM66-F1
#
_cell.length_a   1.000
_cell.length_b   1.000
_cell.length_c   1.000
_cell.angle_alpha   90.00
_cell.angle_beta   90.00
_cell.angle_gamma   90.00
#
_symmetry.space_group_name_H-M   'P 1'
#
loop_
_entity.id
_entity.type
_entity.pdbx_description
1 polymer ?
#
loop_
_entity_poly.entity_id
_entity_poly.type
_entity_poly.pdbx_seq_one_letter_code
_entity_poly.pdbx_strand_id
1 'polypeptide(L)'
;MSTLDNIASQLGADVGKYTVSLGQYKGKWRVSGSGKTGKLKGGDVQDFGKDGAEAALRAAISDAISDGAITGVKASTNALLKAGTDIEAQLQKALTFENVFKDLKSRIDPVGAALDALGLEFKNLTKIFGEAGATSEEYAQLEQLRTLKLQDIIKEQTSGLRDILDKLNGEASGKSAMAMFTEDMAKFKSYQADALAGKQVDQGAYSTLVDKILGNGQSIYGTNSKEYQALIADLKSTTGGFLTNVENALNGVNNGTDMSAALNNQTNAITANQSVQSDYLAQILQELKANGVGGVVTYINGKPSYSAVNGKLQYK
;
A
#
# COMPACT_ATOMS: atom_id res chain seq x y z
N MET A 1 10.42 5.04 -24.61
CA MET A 1 11.63 4.66 -23.86
C MET A 1 12.82 4.30 -24.77
N SER A 2 14.01 4.89 -24.55
CA SER A 2 15.25 4.52 -25.26
C SER A 2 15.95 3.31 -24.59
N THR A 3 16.88 2.63 -25.27
CA THR A 3 17.64 1.52 -24.66
C THR A 3 18.48 1.97 -23.46
N LEU A 4 18.97 3.22 -23.46
CA LEU A 4 19.70 3.81 -22.33
C LEU A 4 18.81 4.00 -21.10
N ASP A 5 17.55 4.37 -21.31
CA ASP A 5 16.57 4.45 -20.23
C ASP A 5 16.35 3.11 -19.54
N ASN A 6 16.28 2.02 -20.32
CA ASN A 6 16.12 0.67 -19.78
C ASN A 6 17.34 0.26 -18.94
N ILE A 7 18.55 0.52 -19.43
CA ILE A 7 19.80 0.27 -18.71
C ILE A 7 19.81 1.04 -17.40
N ALA A 8 19.48 2.34 -17.45
CA ALA A 8 19.46 3.18 -16.25
C ALA A 8 18.43 2.68 -15.23
N SER A 9 17.20 2.38 -15.66
CA SER A 9 16.13 1.86 -14.80
C SER A 9 16.50 0.55 -14.11
N GLN A 10 17.16 -0.39 -14.80
CA GLN A 10 17.56 -1.67 -14.20
C GLN A 10 18.62 -1.49 -13.10
N LEU A 11 19.53 -0.53 -13.27
CA LEU A 11 20.58 -0.24 -12.30
C LEU A 11 20.10 0.68 -11.16
N GLY A 12 18.91 1.28 -11.27
CA GLY A 12 18.48 2.36 -10.39
C GLY A 12 19.25 3.66 -10.60
N ALA A 13 19.74 3.86 -11.81
CA ALA A 13 20.55 4.97 -12.26
C ALA A 13 19.71 6.08 -12.90
N ASP A 14 20.39 7.12 -13.36
CA ASP A 14 19.84 8.22 -14.15
C ASP A 14 20.55 8.36 -15.48
N VAL A 15 19.81 8.78 -16.50
CA VAL A 15 20.40 9.10 -17.80
C VAL A 15 21.08 10.47 -17.72
N GLY A 16 22.41 10.46 -17.81
CA GLY A 16 23.25 11.65 -17.81
C GLY A 16 23.38 12.31 -19.18
N LYS A 17 24.32 13.24 -19.28
CA LYS A 17 24.67 13.88 -20.55
C LYS A 17 25.58 12.97 -21.36
N TYR A 18 25.36 12.92 -22.67
CA TYR A 18 26.21 12.22 -23.64
C TYR A 18 26.16 12.95 -24.99
N THR A 19 27.17 12.74 -25.83
CA THR A 19 27.35 13.47 -27.08
C THR A 19 27.21 12.59 -28.31
N VAL A 20 26.34 11.58 -28.27
CA VAL A 20 26.19 10.65 -29.40
C VAL A 20 25.11 11.11 -30.38
N SER A 21 25.40 11.00 -31.68
CA SER A 21 24.43 11.17 -32.75
C SER A 21 24.32 9.90 -33.61
N LEU A 22 23.11 9.34 -33.68
CA LEU A 22 22.76 8.19 -34.52
C LEU A 22 21.80 8.64 -35.63
N GLY A 23 22.04 8.20 -36.86
CA GLY A 23 21.12 8.49 -37.97
C GLY A 23 21.53 7.84 -39.28
N GLN A 24 20.90 8.28 -40.37
CA GLN A 24 21.19 7.80 -41.71
C GLN A 24 21.72 8.90 -42.63
N TYR A 25 22.67 8.55 -43.49
CA TYR A 25 23.10 9.40 -44.60
C TYR A 25 23.27 8.56 -45.87
N LYS A 26 22.61 8.98 -46.96
CA LYS A 26 22.55 8.23 -48.23
C LYS A 26 22.11 6.77 -48.05
N GLY A 27 21.14 6.56 -47.16
CA GLY A 27 20.59 5.23 -46.84
C GLY A 27 21.53 4.33 -46.02
N LYS A 28 22.66 4.84 -45.52
CA LYS A 28 23.58 4.10 -44.65
C LYS A 28 23.47 4.60 -43.21
N TRP A 29 23.45 3.68 -42.26
CA TRP A 29 23.48 3.94 -40.83
C TRP A 29 24.83 4.45 -40.37
N ARG A 30 24.82 5.48 -39.52
CA ARG A 30 26.02 6.19 -39.10
C ARG A 30 25.92 6.66 -37.66
N VAL A 31 27.07 6.68 -36.99
CA VAL A 31 27.23 7.12 -35.61
C VAL A 31 28.35 8.15 -35.54
N SER A 32 28.15 9.21 -34.76
CA SER A 32 29.17 10.21 -34.42
C SER A 32 29.22 10.34 -32.90
N GLY A 33 30.42 10.25 -32.34
CA GLY A 33 30.64 10.42 -30.90
C GLY A 33 30.88 11.88 -30.46
N SER A 34 31.07 12.80 -31.41
CA SER A 34 31.25 14.23 -31.11
C SER A 34 29.96 15.05 -31.05
N GLY A 35 28.79 14.41 -31.20
CA GLY A 35 27.49 15.06 -31.12
C GLY A 35 27.13 15.82 -32.38
N LYS A 36 27.68 15.39 -33.51
CA LYS A 36 27.58 16.11 -34.78
C LYS A 36 26.13 16.27 -35.23
N THR A 37 25.67 17.52 -35.25
CA THR A 37 24.35 17.90 -35.77
C THR A 37 24.37 18.04 -37.30
N GLY A 38 23.31 17.61 -37.97
CA GLY A 38 23.14 17.75 -39.43
C GLY A 38 23.49 16.48 -40.22
N LYS A 39 24.02 16.62 -41.43
CA LYS A 39 24.36 15.45 -42.28
C LYS A 39 25.56 14.72 -41.68
N LEU A 40 25.37 13.48 -41.23
CA LEU A 40 26.41 12.57 -40.72
C LEU A 40 27.42 12.17 -41.82
N LYS A 41 28.23 13.12 -42.29
CA LYS A 41 29.19 12.98 -43.39
C LYS A 41 30.61 13.34 -42.92
N GLY A 42 31.53 12.39 -43.05
CA GLY A 42 32.97 12.58 -42.80
C GLY A 42 33.32 12.92 -41.35
N GLY A 43 34.62 13.03 -41.04
CA GLY A 43 35.12 13.29 -39.69
C GLY A 43 35.17 12.03 -38.83
N ASP A 44 34.68 12.14 -37.59
CA ASP A 44 34.55 11.09 -36.57
C ASP A 44 33.40 10.08 -36.85
N VAL A 45 32.70 10.24 -37.98
CA VAL A 45 31.52 9.45 -38.29
C VAL A 45 31.89 8.03 -38.74
N GLN A 46 31.47 7.03 -37.97
CA GLN A 46 31.51 5.63 -38.39
C GLN A 46 30.32 5.28 -39.30
N ASP A 47 30.58 4.47 -40.34
CA ASP A 47 29.58 4.00 -41.32
C ASP A 47 29.33 2.50 -41.14
N PHE A 48 28.07 2.14 -40.90
CA PHE A 48 27.62 0.77 -40.67
C PHE A 48 26.90 0.18 -41.89
N GLY A 49 26.87 0.89 -43.02
CA GLY A 49 26.22 0.44 -44.24
C GLY A 49 24.69 0.54 -44.18
N LYS A 50 24.01 -0.01 -45.19
CA LYS A 50 22.54 0.11 -45.33
C LYS A 50 21.78 -0.78 -44.35
N ASP A 51 22.34 -1.95 -44.03
CA ASP A 51 21.70 -2.98 -43.20
C ASP A 51 22.26 -3.02 -41.76
N GLY A 52 23.24 -2.17 -41.43
CA GLY A 52 23.89 -2.15 -40.12
C GLY A 52 23.17 -1.35 -39.03
N ALA A 53 21.84 -1.28 -39.07
CA ALA A 53 21.03 -0.52 -38.11
C ALA A 53 21.34 -0.92 -36.66
N GLU A 54 21.38 -2.22 -36.41
CA GLU A 54 21.58 -2.79 -35.08
C GLU A 54 23.02 -2.58 -34.58
N ALA A 55 24.00 -2.74 -35.47
CA ALA A 55 25.41 -2.47 -35.16
C ALA A 55 25.65 -0.98 -34.85
N ALA A 56 25.00 -0.08 -35.60
CA ALA A 56 25.05 1.35 -35.35
C ALA A 56 24.39 1.72 -34.00
N LEU A 57 23.26 1.10 -33.67
CA LEU A 57 22.60 1.32 -32.38
C LEU A 57 23.50 0.87 -31.21
N ARG A 58 24.11 -0.32 -31.30
CA ARG A 58 25.05 -0.81 -30.27
C ARG A 58 26.26 0.11 -30.10
N ALA A 59 26.87 0.54 -31.20
CA ALA A 59 27.99 1.47 -31.15
C ALA A 59 27.59 2.80 -30.51
N ALA A 60 26.42 3.35 -30.86
CA ALA A 60 25.90 4.58 -30.26
C ALA A 60 25.65 4.44 -28.75
N ILE A 61 25.11 3.32 -28.29
CA ILE A 61 24.88 3.08 -26.85
C ILE A 61 26.21 2.94 -26.11
N SER A 62 27.16 2.19 -26.67
CA SER A 62 28.49 1.99 -26.06
C SER A 62 29.25 3.30 -25.92
N ASP A 63 29.19 4.15 -26.94
CA ASP A 63 29.79 5.48 -26.94
C ASP A 63 29.09 6.40 -25.92
N ALA A 64 27.76 6.36 -25.84
CA ALA A 64 26.99 7.14 -24.86
C ALA A 64 27.32 6.74 -23.41
N ILE A 65 27.42 5.43 -23.14
CA ILE A 65 27.85 4.92 -21.82
C ILE A 65 29.28 5.40 -21.51
N SER A 66 30.17 5.37 -22.49
CA SER A 66 31.55 5.85 -22.36
C SER A 66 31.61 7.34 -22.01
N ASP A 67 30.74 8.14 -22.62
CA ASP A 67 30.57 9.59 -22.37
C ASP A 67 29.95 9.92 -21.00
N GLY A 68 29.33 8.95 -20.33
CA GLY A 68 28.68 9.16 -19.02
C GLY A 68 27.17 9.24 -19.07
N ALA A 69 26.53 8.60 -20.06
CA ALA A 69 25.07 8.49 -20.12
C ALA A 69 24.44 7.78 -18.92
N ILE A 70 25.20 7.00 -18.12
CA ILE A 70 24.69 6.35 -16.91
C ILE A 70 25.32 6.99 -15.68
N THR A 71 24.47 7.57 -14.83
CA THR A 71 24.86 8.32 -13.61
C THR A 71 24.12 7.79 -12.38
N GLY A 72 24.62 8.08 -11.18
CA GLY A 72 24.00 7.59 -9.93
C GLY A 72 24.38 6.15 -9.53
N VAL A 73 25.29 5.51 -10.28
CA VAL A 73 25.87 4.20 -9.92
C VAL A 73 27.29 4.36 -9.38
N LYS A 74 27.84 3.30 -8.78
CA LYS A 74 29.23 3.30 -8.30
C LYS A 74 30.21 3.45 -9.46
N ALA A 75 31.37 4.04 -9.19
CA ALA A 75 32.44 4.16 -10.19
C ALA A 75 32.86 2.79 -10.78
N SER A 76 32.89 1.74 -9.94
CA SER A 76 33.19 0.37 -10.38
C SER A 76 32.10 -0.21 -11.29
N THR A 77 30.83 0.13 -11.04
CA THR A 77 29.70 -0.26 -11.90
C THR A 77 29.81 0.40 -13.26
N ASN A 78 30.14 1.70 -13.28
CA ASN A 78 30.45 2.41 -14.52
C ASN A 78 31.67 1.84 -15.25
N ALA A 79 32.70 1.40 -14.53
CA ALA A 79 33.84 0.73 -15.13
C ALA A 79 33.45 -0.60 -15.80
N LEU A 80 32.58 -1.39 -15.16
CA LEU A 80 32.03 -2.62 -15.76
C LEU A 80 31.24 -2.33 -17.04
N LEU A 81 30.34 -1.34 -17.02
CA LEU A 81 29.57 -0.94 -18.20
C LEU A 81 30.45 -0.54 -19.40
N LYS A 82 31.66 -0.01 -19.14
CA LYS A 82 32.62 0.41 -20.17
C LYS A 82 33.61 -0.68 -20.59
N ALA A 83 33.70 -1.79 -19.86
CA ALA A 83 34.79 -2.75 -19.99
C ALA A 83 34.72 -3.65 -21.24
N GLY A 84 33.62 -3.64 -21.99
CA GLY A 84 33.49 -4.45 -23.21
C GLY A 84 32.43 -3.95 -24.16
N THR A 85 32.37 -4.58 -25.33
CA THR A 85 31.49 -4.18 -26.45
C THR A 85 30.12 -4.85 -26.42
N ASP A 86 29.96 -5.91 -25.62
CA ASP A 86 28.68 -6.60 -25.39
C ASP A 86 27.96 -5.91 -24.22
N ILE A 87 27.00 -5.05 -24.56
CA ILE A 87 26.28 -4.19 -23.60
C ILE A 87 25.45 -5.05 -22.64
N GLU A 88 24.79 -6.09 -23.16
CA GLU A 88 23.99 -7.00 -22.35
C GLU A 88 24.85 -7.76 -21.34
N ALA A 89 26.01 -8.27 -21.76
CA ALA A 89 26.94 -8.94 -20.86
C ALA A 89 27.51 -8.00 -19.79
N GLN A 90 27.84 -6.75 -20.14
CA GLN A 90 28.32 -5.78 -19.16
C GLN A 90 27.22 -5.33 -18.20
N LEU A 91 25.98 -5.17 -18.69
CA LEU A 91 24.83 -4.87 -17.84
C LEU A 91 24.60 -5.96 -16.81
N GLN A 92 24.65 -7.23 -17.21
CA GLN A 92 24.50 -8.36 -16.27
C GLN A 92 25.59 -8.38 -15.20
N LYS A 93 26.85 -8.10 -15.57
CA LYS A 93 27.95 -7.97 -14.60
C LYS A 93 27.73 -6.80 -13.65
N ALA A 94 27.35 -5.65 -14.18
CA ALA A 94 27.05 -4.45 -13.40
C ALA A 94 25.90 -4.68 -12.41
N LEU A 95 24.81 -5.32 -12.86
CA LEU A 95 23.68 -5.71 -12.01
C LEU A 95 24.12 -6.68 -10.91
N THR A 96 24.85 -7.73 -11.26
CA THR A 96 25.37 -8.70 -10.28
C THR A 96 26.25 -8.00 -9.24
N PHE A 97 27.12 -7.10 -9.67
CA PHE A 97 27.99 -6.34 -8.78
C PHE A 97 27.20 -5.41 -7.84
N GLU A 98 26.24 -4.64 -8.36
CA GLU A 98 25.38 -3.77 -7.54
C GLU A 98 24.51 -4.56 -6.57
N ASN A 99 24.02 -5.74 -6.98
CA ASN A 99 23.17 -6.59 -6.14
C ASN A 99 23.89 -7.03 -4.86
N VAL A 100 25.21 -7.28 -4.89
CA VAL A 100 25.98 -7.57 -3.67
C VAL A 100 25.83 -6.46 -2.62
N PHE A 101 25.82 -5.20 -3.05
CA PHE A 101 25.68 -4.07 -2.14
C PHE A 101 24.23 -3.84 -1.71
N LYS A 102 23.25 -4.11 -2.59
CA LYS A 102 21.83 -4.12 -2.21
C LYS A 102 21.56 -5.20 -1.15
N ASP A 103 22.12 -6.39 -1.33
CA ASP A 103 22.02 -7.51 -0.40
C ASP A 103 22.75 -7.23 0.91
N LEU A 104 23.88 -6.53 0.88
CA LEU A 104 24.54 -6.08 2.09
C LEU A 104 23.67 -5.04 2.82
N LYS A 105 23.14 -4.05 2.09
CA LYS A 105 22.28 -3.00 2.66
C LYS A 105 21.04 -3.58 3.30
N SER A 106 20.36 -4.54 2.66
CA SER A 106 19.16 -5.17 3.23
C SER A 106 19.42 -5.89 4.56
N ARG A 107 20.67 -6.29 4.83
CA ARG A 107 21.06 -6.93 6.09
C ARG A 107 21.45 -5.93 7.18
N ILE A 108 22.10 -4.83 6.82
CA ILE A 108 22.60 -3.83 7.79
C ILE A 108 21.61 -2.68 8.05
N ASP A 109 20.76 -2.39 7.07
CA ASP A 109 19.77 -1.32 7.06
C ASP A 109 18.53 -1.78 6.25
N PRO A 110 17.73 -2.71 6.81
CA PRO A 110 16.59 -3.28 6.12
C PRO A 110 15.53 -2.24 5.75
N VAL A 111 15.33 -1.22 6.60
CA VAL A 111 14.41 -0.12 6.35
C VAL A 111 14.89 0.71 5.16
N GLY A 112 16.15 1.16 5.17
CA GLY A 112 16.71 1.94 4.07
C GLY A 112 16.73 1.18 2.76
N ALA A 113 17.03 -0.13 2.78
CA ALA A 113 16.96 -0.97 1.59
C ALA A 113 15.54 -1.09 1.01
N ALA A 114 14.54 -1.27 1.87
CA ALA A 114 13.13 -1.33 1.45
C ALA A 114 12.65 0.02 0.87
N LEU A 115 13.07 1.13 1.48
CA LEU A 115 12.76 2.48 0.99
C LEU A 115 13.43 2.77 -0.37
N ASP A 116 14.68 2.38 -0.55
CA ASP A 116 15.38 2.51 -1.83
C ASP A 116 14.69 1.70 -2.93
N ALA A 117 14.31 0.45 -2.63
CA ALA A 117 13.59 -0.42 -3.56
C ALA A 117 12.24 0.18 -3.97
N LEU A 118 11.48 0.70 -2.99
CA LEU A 118 10.23 1.39 -3.23
C LEU A 118 10.44 2.65 -4.09
N GLY A 119 11.45 3.45 -3.78
CA GLY A 119 11.80 4.64 -4.55
C GLY A 119 12.08 4.32 -6.02
N LEU A 120 12.83 3.25 -6.28
CA LEU A 120 13.12 2.78 -7.64
C LEU A 120 11.87 2.30 -8.38
N GLU A 121 11.04 1.51 -7.71
CA GLU A 121 9.75 1.04 -8.26
C GLU A 121 8.90 2.24 -8.72
N PHE A 122 8.71 3.23 -7.84
CA PHE A 122 7.87 4.39 -8.13
C PHE A 122 8.46 5.35 -9.14
N LYS A 123 9.79 5.49 -9.21
CA LYS A 123 10.47 6.23 -10.27
C LYS A 123 10.16 5.61 -11.64
N ASN A 124 10.24 4.29 -11.75
CA ASN A 124 9.93 3.57 -12.99
C ASN A 124 8.43 3.66 -13.33
N LEU A 125 7.54 3.49 -12.36
CA LEU A 125 6.09 3.63 -12.58
C LEU A 125 5.71 5.04 -13.02
N THR A 126 6.26 6.09 -12.39
CA THR A 126 6.00 7.49 -12.76
C THR A 126 6.38 7.77 -14.21
N LYS A 127 7.51 7.19 -14.66
CA LYS A 127 7.94 7.30 -16.05
C LYS A 127 6.96 6.62 -17.00
N ILE A 128 6.55 5.39 -16.69
CA ILE A 128 5.58 4.63 -17.49
C ILE A 128 4.24 5.39 -17.58
N PHE A 129 3.77 5.96 -16.46
CA PHE A 129 2.56 6.76 -16.43
C PHE A 129 2.68 8.00 -17.33
N GLY A 130 3.85 8.65 -17.32
CA GLY A 130 4.14 9.78 -18.20
C GLY A 130 4.14 9.37 -19.68
N GLU A 131 4.73 8.23 -20.02
CA GLU A 131 4.73 7.68 -21.38
C GLU A 131 3.32 7.26 -21.84
N ALA A 132 2.48 6.78 -20.91
CA ALA A 132 1.09 6.41 -21.16
C ALA A 132 0.13 7.62 -21.26
N GLY A 133 0.59 8.81 -20.89
CA GLY A 133 -0.25 10.01 -20.84
C GLY A 133 -1.30 9.95 -19.72
N ALA A 134 -0.93 9.37 -18.57
CA ALA A 134 -1.83 9.13 -17.45
C ALA A 134 -2.49 10.41 -16.91
N THR A 135 -3.73 10.29 -16.44
CA THR A 135 -4.53 11.40 -15.90
C THR A 135 -4.12 11.77 -14.47
N SER A 136 -4.63 12.91 -13.98
CA SER A 136 -4.38 13.33 -12.60
C SER A 136 -4.94 12.34 -11.57
N GLU A 137 -6.07 11.69 -11.88
CA GLU A 137 -6.68 10.66 -11.05
C GLU A 137 -5.79 9.40 -10.97
N GLU A 138 -5.22 8.97 -12.09
CA GLU A 138 -4.31 7.81 -12.13
C GLU A 138 -3.02 8.09 -11.33
N TYR A 139 -2.48 9.30 -11.43
CA TYR A 139 -1.35 9.72 -10.57
C TYR A 139 -1.73 9.76 -9.09
N ALA A 140 -2.96 10.15 -8.73
CA ALA A 140 -3.43 10.13 -7.35
C ALA A 140 -3.50 8.69 -6.81
N GLN A 141 -3.96 7.73 -7.62
CA GLN A 141 -3.97 6.32 -7.26
C GLN A 141 -2.54 5.76 -7.08
N LEU A 142 -1.60 6.19 -7.92
CA LEU A 142 -0.19 5.82 -7.76
C LEU A 142 0.36 6.33 -6.42
N GLU A 143 0.08 7.58 -6.03
CA GLU A 143 0.53 8.10 -4.73
C GLU A 143 -0.16 7.40 -3.54
N GLN A 144 -1.41 7.00 -3.68
CA GLN A 144 -2.10 6.16 -2.69
C GLN A 144 -1.37 4.82 -2.51
N LEU A 145 -1.00 4.14 -3.61
CA LEU A 145 -0.23 2.90 -3.54
C LEU A 145 1.12 3.10 -2.87
N ARG A 146 1.81 4.21 -3.16
CA ARG A 146 3.09 4.57 -2.53
C ARG A 146 2.93 4.69 -1.02
N THR A 147 1.88 5.38 -0.59
CA THR A 147 1.57 5.58 0.84
C THR A 147 1.29 4.25 1.53
N LEU A 148 0.52 3.36 0.92
CA LEU A 148 0.24 2.03 1.47
C LEU A 148 1.51 1.20 1.60
N LYS A 149 2.34 1.14 0.56
CA LYS A 149 3.63 0.42 0.61
C LYS A 149 4.58 0.98 1.66
N LEU A 150 4.62 2.30 1.86
CA LEU A 150 5.37 2.92 2.96
C LEU A 150 4.85 2.45 4.32
N GLN A 151 3.53 2.40 4.50
CA GLN A 151 2.92 1.91 5.74
C GLN A 151 3.26 0.44 6.00
N ASP A 152 3.25 -0.40 4.96
CA ASP A 152 3.59 -1.81 5.07
C ASP A 152 5.07 -2.00 5.47
N ILE A 153 6.00 -1.26 4.86
CA ILE A 153 7.42 -1.24 5.26
C ILE A 153 7.54 -0.85 6.72
N ILE A 154 6.88 0.23 7.16
CA ILE A 154 6.93 0.65 8.57
C ILE A 154 6.35 -0.45 9.48
N LYS A 155 5.23 -1.07 9.11
CA LYS A 155 4.59 -2.14 9.90
C LYS A 155 5.49 -3.35 10.06
N GLU A 156 6.06 -3.84 8.97
CA GLU A 156 6.95 -5.00 8.99
C GLU A 156 8.15 -4.75 9.91
N GLN A 157 8.76 -3.56 9.79
CA GLN A 157 9.98 -3.20 10.52
C GLN A 157 9.75 -2.80 11.99
N THR A 158 8.51 -2.42 12.36
CA THR A 158 8.18 -1.99 13.73
C THR A 158 7.29 -2.96 14.49
N SER A 159 6.85 -4.06 13.87
CA SER A 159 5.96 -5.08 14.48
C SER A 159 6.46 -5.53 15.86
N GLY A 160 7.69 -6.03 15.95
CA GLY A 160 8.28 -6.47 17.22
C GLY A 160 8.46 -5.35 18.25
N LEU A 161 8.71 -4.11 17.81
CA LEU A 161 8.80 -2.94 18.71
C LEU A 161 7.43 -2.53 19.24
N ARG A 162 6.39 -2.62 18.39
CA ARG A 162 5.00 -2.39 18.79
C ARG A 162 4.54 -3.45 19.78
N ASP A 163 4.90 -4.71 19.58
CA ASP A 163 4.58 -5.78 20.53
C ASP A 163 5.24 -5.55 21.90
N ILE A 164 6.49 -5.08 21.91
CA ILE A 164 7.18 -4.69 23.15
C ILE A 164 6.48 -3.49 23.79
N LEU A 165 6.18 -2.45 23.02
CA LEU A 165 5.51 -1.24 23.52
C LEU A 165 4.12 -1.55 24.06
N ASP A 166 3.38 -2.44 23.41
CA ASP A 166 2.05 -2.90 23.84
C ASP A 166 2.12 -3.68 25.14
N LYS A 167 3.14 -4.55 25.32
CA LYS A 167 3.40 -5.20 26.61
C LYS A 167 3.71 -4.18 27.70
N LEU A 168 4.53 -3.18 27.38
CA LEU A 168 4.89 -2.09 28.31
C LEU A 168 3.70 -1.21 28.68
N ASN A 169 2.76 -0.97 27.75
CA ASN A 169 1.55 -0.17 27.96
C ASN A 169 0.35 -0.98 28.48
N GLY A 170 0.46 -2.30 28.52
CA GLY A 170 -0.56 -3.23 28.99
C GLY A 170 -0.25 -3.71 30.40
N GLU A 171 -0.09 -5.02 30.57
CA GLU A 171 0.13 -5.68 31.85
C GLU A 171 1.31 -5.09 32.64
N ALA A 172 2.42 -4.75 31.97
CA ALA A 172 3.60 -4.20 32.62
C ALA A 172 3.41 -2.75 33.11
N SER A 173 2.41 -2.03 32.60
CA SER A 173 2.03 -0.69 33.10
C SER A 173 1.12 -0.74 34.33
N GLY A 174 0.69 -1.93 34.76
CA GLY A 174 -0.28 -2.12 35.83
C GLY A 174 -1.75 -2.02 35.40
N LYS A 175 -2.05 -1.98 34.10
CA LYS A 175 -3.43 -2.16 33.60
C LYS A 175 -3.91 -3.58 33.89
N SER A 176 -5.14 -3.73 34.37
CA SER A 176 -5.75 -5.04 34.59
C SER A 176 -6.18 -5.67 33.26
N ALA A 177 -6.15 -7.00 33.18
CA ALA A 177 -6.63 -7.75 32.02
C ALA A 177 -8.07 -7.38 31.65
N MET A 178 -8.93 -7.11 32.64
CA MET A 178 -10.32 -6.68 32.42
C MET A 178 -10.42 -5.30 31.74
N ALA A 179 -9.58 -4.35 32.14
CA ALA A 179 -9.55 -3.03 31.52
C ALA A 179 -9.05 -3.11 30.06
N MET A 180 -8.00 -3.90 29.82
CA MET A 180 -7.48 -4.17 28.48
C MET A 180 -8.53 -4.85 27.60
N PHE A 181 -9.17 -5.90 28.11
CA PHE A 181 -10.26 -6.61 27.42
C PHE A 181 -11.42 -5.67 27.06
N THR A 182 -11.82 -4.79 27.97
CA THR A 182 -12.92 -3.83 27.72
C THR A 182 -12.54 -2.84 26.61
N GLU A 183 -11.29 -2.36 26.60
CA GLU A 183 -10.76 -1.46 25.57
C GLU A 183 -10.71 -2.15 24.19
N ASP A 184 -10.21 -3.38 24.15
CA ASP A 184 -10.10 -4.15 22.91
C ASP A 184 -11.48 -4.55 22.38
N MET A 185 -12.42 -4.94 23.25
CA MET A 185 -13.81 -5.18 22.86
C MET A 185 -14.51 -3.92 22.33
N ALA A 186 -14.18 -2.74 22.84
CA ALA A 186 -14.69 -1.48 22.30
C ALA A 186 -14.18 -1.22 20.87
N LYS A 187 -12.90 -1.50 20.60
CA LYS A 187 -12.32 -1.43 19.25
C LYS A 187 -12.96 -2.47 18.32
N PHE A 188 -13.18 -3.69 18.81
CA PHE A 188 -13.78 -4.78 18.06
C PHE A 188 -15.20 -4.46 17.56
N LYS A 189 -15.99 -3.71 18.34
CA LYS A 189 -17.32 -3.24 17.89
C LYS A 189 -17.27 -2.39 16.61
N SER A 190 -16.20 -1.64 16.38
CA SER A 190 -16.02 -0.92 15.12
C SER A 190 -15.84 -1.89 13.95
N TYR A 191 -15.03 -2.94 14.14
CA TYR A 191 -14.82 -3.97 13.13
C TYR A 191 -16.09 -4.78 12.86
N GLN A 192 -16.93 -5.02 13.86
CA GLN A 192 -18.26 -5.59 13.65
C GLN A 192 -19.11 -4.74 12.70
N ALA A 193 -19.16 -3.43 12.95
CA ALA A 193 -19.88 -2.51 12.08
C ALA A 193 -19.29 -2.46 10.66
N ASP A 194 -17.96 -2.49 10.53
CA ASP A 194 -17.28 -2.47 9.24
C ASP A 194 -17.51 -3.77 8.42
N ALA A 195 -17.49 -4.93 9.08
CA ALA A 195 -17.81 -6.21 8.47
C ALA A 195 -19.24 -6.23 7.92
N LEU A 196 -20.20 -5.76 8.73
CA LEU A 196 -21.60 -5.64 8.30
C LEU A 196 -21.76 -4.64 7.15
N ALA A 197 -21.05 -3.52 7.19
CA ALA A 197 -21.10 -2.47 6.18
C ALA A 197 -20.41 -2.85 4.84
N GLY A 198 -19.90 -4.08 4.70
CA GLY A 198 -19.26 -4.51 3.46
C GLY A 198 -17.86 -3.91 3.24
N LYS A 199 -17.20 -3.42 4.30
CA LYS A 199 -15.87 -2.81 4.19
C LYS A 199 -14.77 -3.87 4.22
N GLN A 200 -13.64 -3.52 3.61
CA GLN A 200 -12.39 -4.28 3.78
C GLN A 200 -11.73 -3.95 5.12
N VAL A 201 -10.90 -4.86 5.59
CA VAL A 201 -10.23 -4.81 6.89
C VAL A 201 -8.71 -4.83 6.73
N ASP A 202 -8.00 -4.05 7.54
CA ASP A 202 -6.56 -4.27 7.75
C ASP A 202 -6.39 -5.58 8.53
N GLN A 203 -6.04 -6.65 7.80
CA GLN A 203 -5.96 -8.00 8.35
C GLN A 203 -4.94 -8.11 9.49
N GLY A 204 -3.83 -7.38 9.40
CA GLY A 204 -2.79 -7.40 10.44
C GLY A 204 -3.30 -6.77 11.73
N ALA A 205 -3.86 -5.56 11.65
CA ALA A 205 -4.41 -4.86 12.82
C ALA A 205 -5.57 -5.64 13.46
N TYR A 206 -6.46 -6.23 12.64
CA TYR A 206 -7.56 -7.03 13.11
C TYR A 206 -7.08 -8.33 13.78
N SER A 207 -6.14 -9.06 13.17
CA SER A 207 -5.58 -10.29 13.77
C SER A 207 -4.97 -10.00 15.15
N THR A 208 -4.16 -8.96 15.27
CA THR A 208 -3.56 -8.56 16.55
C THR A 208 -4.62 -8.23 17.61
N LEU A 209 -5.70 -7.56 17.22
CA LEU A 209 -6.80 -7.25 18.14
C LEU A 209 -7.50 -8.54 18.61
N VAL A 210 -7.78 -9.47 17.69
CA VAL A 210 -8.40 -10.77 18.01
C VAL A 210 -7.53 -11.56 18.98
N ASP A 211 -6.22 -11.62 18.76
CA ASP A 211 -5.29 -12.33 19.65
C ASP A 211 -5.31 -11.77 21.08
N LYS A 212 -5.34 -10.44 21.23
CA LYS A 212 -5.44 -9.77 22.54
C LYS A 212 -6.75 -10.08 23.24
N ILE A 213 -7.87 -10.03 22.52
CA ILE A 213 -9.20 -10.35 23.03
C ILE A 213 -9.27 -11.81 23.50
N LEU A 214 -8.74 -12.74 22.71
CA LEU A 214 -8.67 -14.16 23.08
C LEU A 214 -7.83 -14.37 24.33
N GLY A 215 -6.60 -13.84 24.37
CA GLY A 215 -5.70 -13.97 25.51
C GLY A 215 -6.31 -13.43 26.81
N ASN A 216 -6.79 -12.18 26.79
CA ASN A 216 -7.42 -11.57 27.96
C ASN A 216 -8.73 -12.28 28.35
N GLY A 217 -9.55 -12.66 27.37
CA GLY A 217 -10.81 -13.36 27.60
C GLY A 217 -10.61 -14.74 28.24
N GLN A 218 -9.57 -15.46 27.85
CA GLN A 218 -9.19 -16.73 28.48
C GLN A 218 -8.84 -16.55 29.96
N SER A 219 -8.02 -15.54 30.27
CA SER A 219 -7.59 -15.25 31.63
C SER A 219 -8.73 -14.76 32.53
N ILE A 220 -9.69 -14.03 31.97
CA ILE A 220 -10.82 -13.45 32.73
C ILE A 220 -11.92 -14.48 32.97
N TYR A 221 -12.38 -15.15 31.91
CA TYR A 221 -13.60 -15.98 31.95
C TYR A 221 -13.31 -17.48 32.01
N GLY A 222 -12.12 -17.91 31.59
CA GLY A 222 -11.81 -19.32 31.36
C GLY A 222 -12.50 -19.89 30.12
N THR A 223 -11.84 -20.81 29.44
CA THR A 223 -12.25 -21.31 28.11
C THR A 223 -13.58 -22.07 28.09
N ASN A 224 -14.01 -22.64 29.23
CA ASN A 224 -15.24 -23.43 29.35
C ASN A 224 -16.47 -22.61 29.75
N SER A 225 -16.31 -21.30 29.96
CA SER A 225 -17.42 -20.41 30.36
C SER A 225 -18.35 -20.09 29.19
N LYS A 226 -19.62 -19.76 29.49
CA LYS A 226 -20.59 -19.36 28.45
C LYS A 226 -20.19 -18.02 27.82
N GLU A 227 -19.62 -17.14 28.63
CA GLU A 227 -19.13 -15.82 28.26
C GLU A 227 -17.99 -15.93 27.24
N TYR A 228 -17.02 -16.82 27.47
CA TYR A 228 -15.94 -17.07 26.52
C TYR A 228 -16.45 -17.71 25.22
N GLN A 229 -17.41 -18.62 25.27
CA GLN A 229 -17.98 -19.21 24.06
C GLN A 229 -18.78 -18.20 23.23
N ALA A 230 -19.51 -17.28 23.86
CA ALA A 230 -20.18 -16.17 23.19
C ALA A 230 -19.16 -15.24 22.50
N LEU A 231 -18.06 -14.92 23.17
CA LEU A 231 -16.96 -14.16 22.60
C LEU A 231 -16.38 -14.82 21.33
N ILE A 232 -16.13 -16.14 21.38
CA ILE A 232 -15.66 -16.89 20.20
C ILE A 232 -16.67 -16.83 19.06
N ALA A 233 -17.97 -16.91 19.35
CA ALA A 233 -19.02 -16.82 18.34
C ALA A 233 -19.00 -15.44 17.65
N ASP A 234 -18.87 -14.35 18.40
CA ASP A 234 -18.80 -13.00 17.87
C ASP A 234 -17.57 -12.79 16.98
N LEU A 235 -16.40 -13.27 17.43
CA LEU A 235 -15.14 -13.23 16.66
C LEU A 235 -15.27 -14.00 15.34
N LYS A 236 -15.86 -15.21 15.37
CA LYS A 236 -16.11 -16.01 14.16
C LYS A 236 -17.07 -15.32 13.20
N SER A 237 -18.18 -14.80 13.71
CA SER A 237 -19.19 -14.12 12.89
C SER A 237 -18.60 -12.91 12.17
N THR A 238 -17.86 -12.06 12.89
CA THR A 238 -17.23 -10.86 12.35
C THR A 238 -16.16 -11.20 11.29
N THR A 239 -15.31 -12.18 11.59
CA THR A 239 -14.28 -12.66 10.66
C THR A 239 -14.91 -13.27 9.40
N GLY A 240 -16.00 -14.03 9.56
CA GLY A 240 -16.78 -14.57 8.45
C GLY A 240 -17.37 -13.46 7.57
N GLY A 241 -17.90 -12.39 8.16
CA GLY A 241 -18.38 -11.21 7.42
C GLY A 241 -17.29 -10.57 6.55
N PHE A 242 -16.08 -10.38 7.09
CA PHE A 242 -14.97 -9.87 6.29
C PHE A 242 -14.56 -10.82 5.16
N LEU A 243 -14.54 -12.14 5.41
CA LEU A 243 -14.23 -13.12 4.38
C LEU A 243 -15.27 -13.07 3.24
N THR A 244 -16.55 -13.02 3.58
CA THR A 244 -17.64 -12.86 2.60
C THR A 244 -17.51 -11.56 1.81
N ASN A 245 -17.10 -10.46 2.44
CA ASN A 245 -16.85 -9.19 1.74
C ASN A 245 -15.72 -9.31 0.71
N VAL A 246 -14.63 -10.01 1.07
CA VAL A 246 -13.51 -10.28 0.16
C VAL A 246 -13.93 -11.20 -0.98
N GLU A 247 -14.66 -12.28 -0.70
CA GLU A 247 -15.18 -13.21 -1.70
C GLU A 247 -16.12 -12.51 -2.69
N ASN A 248 -17.01 -11.65 -2.20
CA ASN A 248 -17.92 -10.86 -3.03
C ASN A 248 -17.17 -9.86 -3.91
N ALA A 249 -16.15 -9.18 -3.37
CA ALA A 249 -15.30 -8.30 -4.15
C ALA A 249 -14.54 -9.05 -5.26
N LEU A 250 -13.99 -10.23 -4.94
CA LEU A 250 -13.27 -11.06 -5.91
C LEU A 250 -14.19 -11.64 -7.00
N ASN A 251 -15.40 -12.08 -6.64
CA ASN A 251 -16.39 -12.58 -7.58
C ASN A 251 -16.94 -11.48 -8.51
N GLY A 252 -17.00 -10.23 -8.04
CA GLY A 252 -17.33 -9.07 -8.88
C GLY A 252 -16.27 -8.79 -9.96
N VAL A 253 -14.99 -8.98 -9.64
CA VAL A 253 -13.88 -8.80 -10.60
C VAL A 253 -13.85 -9.91 -11.65
N ASN A 254 -14.15 -11.16 -11.28
CA ASN A 254 -14.11 -12.30 -12.19
C ASN A 254 -15.25 -12.31 -13.23
N ASN A 255 -16.35 -11.58 -12.99
CA ASN A 255 -17.52 -11.53 -13.87
C ASN A 255 -17.58 -10.30 -14.79
N GLY A 256 -16.48 -9.56 -14.94
CA GLY A 256 -16.37 -8.46 -15.93
C GLY A 256 -17.39 -7.33 -15.77
N THR A 257 -17.97 -7.17 -14.58
CA THR A 257 -18.96 -6.13 -14.32
C THR A 257 -18.26 -4.92 -13.73
N ASP A 258 -18.21 -3.86 -14.53
CA ASP A 258 -17.89 -2.46 -14.24
C ASP A 258 -17.76 -2.11 -12.75
N MET A 259 -16.64 -1.52 -12.33
CA MET A 259 -16.32 -1.14 -10.94
C MET A 259 -17.45 -0.34 -10.26
N SER A 260 -18.24 0.36 -11.06
CA SER A 260 -19.47 1.08 -10.72
C SER A 260 -20.57 0.18 -10.11
N ALA A 261 -20.70 -1.07 -10.55
CA ALA A 261 -21.68 -2.03 -10.02
C ALA A 261 -21.24 -2.61 -8.66
N ALA A 262 -19.94 -2.84 -8.46
CA ALA A 262 -19.40 -3.22 -7.16
C ALA A 262 -19.59 -2.10 -6.12
N LEU A 263 -19.36 -0.85 -6.51
CA LEU A 263 -19.60 0.33 -5.67
C LEU A 263 -21.10 0.54 -5.37
N ASN A 264 -21.98 0.30 -6.35
CA ASN A 264 -23.43 0.33 -6.15
C ASN A 264 -23.93 -0.78 -5.21
N ASN A 265 -23.36 -1.99 -5.29
CA ASN A 265 -23.66 -3.07 -4.35
C ASN A 265 -23.20 -2.72 -2.93
N GLN A 266 -22.02 -2.10 -2.79
CA GLN A 266 -21.54 -1.61 -1.50
C GLN A 266 -22.45 -0.50 -0.94
N THR A 267 -22.91 0.42 -1.80
CA THR A 267 -23.85 1.50 -1.44
C THR A 267 -25.22 0.98 -1.03
N ASN A 268 -25.72 -0.05 -1.72
CA ASN A 268 -26.99 -0.71 -1.39
C ASN A 268 -26.89 -1.51 -0.08
N ALA A 269 -25.75 -2.16 0.18
CA ALA A 269 -25.49 -2.85 1.45
C ALA A 269 -25.40 -1.85 2.63
N ILE A 270 -24.78 -0.69 2.44
CA ILE A 270 -24.75 0.39 3.44
C ILE A 270 -26.19 0.88 3.74
N THR A 271 -27.00 1.08 2.70
CA THR A 271 -28.38 1.56 2.84
C THR A 271 -29.28 0.54 3.55
N ALA A 272 -29.14 -0.75 3.23
CA ALA A 272 -29.87 -1.82 3.92
C ALA A 272 -29.48 -1.92 5.41
N ASN A 273 -28.19 -1.79 5.73
CA ASN A 273 -27.72 -1.82 7.13
C ASN A 273 -28.17 -0.62 7.96
N GLN A 274 -28.34 0.57 7.35
CA GLN A 274 -28.92 1.73 8.03
C GLN A 274 -30.38 1.46 8.46
N SER A 275 -31.15 0.71 7.68
CA SER A 275 -32.51 0.30 8.07
C SER A 275 -32.46 -0.67 9.25
N VAL A 276 -31.57 -1.67 9.24
CA VAL A 276 -31.42 -2.62 10.35
C VAL A 276 -30.97 -1.92 11.64
N GLN A 277 -30.08 -0.93 11.55
CA GLN A 277 -29.69 -0.11 12.70
C GLN A 277 -30.85 0.72 13.25
N SER A 278 -31.67 1.30 12.36
CA SER A 278 -32.87 2.03 12.74
C SER A 278 -33.90 1.12 13.41
N ASP A 279 -34.06 -0.12 12.93
CA ASP A 279 -34.97 -1.11 13.50
C ASP A 279 -34.48 -1.61 14.86
N TYR A 280 -33.17 -1.80 15.03
CA TYR A 280 -32.58 -2.18 16.32
C TYR A 280 -32.68 -1.04 17.35
N LEU A 281 -32.46 0.21 16.95
CA LEU A 281 -32.69 1.38 17.79
C LEU A 281 -34.17 1.54 18.15
N ALA A 282 -35.08 1.25 17.22
CA ALA A 282 -36.52 1.26 17.48
C ALA A 282 -36.92 0.16 18.47
N GLN A 283 -36.36 -1.04 18.35
CA GLN A 283 -36.55 -2.14 19.30
C GLN A 283 -35.99 -1.79 20.68
N ILE A 284 -34.78 -1.25 20.79
CA ILE A 284 -34.21 -0.78 22.07
C ILE A 284 -35.10 0.29 22.70
N LEU A 285 -35.59 1.25 21.90
CA LEU A 285 -36.50 2.29 22.41
C LEU A 285 -37.83 1.69 22.89
N GLN A 286 -38.32 0.65 22.21
CA GLN A 286 -39.53 -0.07 22.59
C GLN A 286 -39.33 -0.91 23.86
N GLU A 287 -38.17 -1.55 24.02
CA GLU A 287 -37.77 -2.28 25.22
C GLU A 287 -37.55 -1.33 26.42
N LEU A 288 -36.97 -0.15 26.20
CA LEU A 288 -36.84 0.88 27.23
C LEU A 288 -38.21 1.43 27.68
N LYS A 289 -39.15 1.59 26.74
CA LYS A 289 -40.55 1.94 27.05
C LYS A 289 -41.27 0.81 27.80
N ALA A 290 -41.05 -0.45 27.41
CA ALA A 290 -41.65 -1.61 28.04
C ALA A 290 -41.12 -1.88 29.46
N ASN A 291 -39.85 -1.58 29.72
CA ASN A 291 -39.20 -1.77 31.03
C ASN A 291 -39.41 -0.59 32.01
N GLY A 292 -40.23 0.40 31.66
CA GLY A 292 -40.62 1.48 32.58
C GLY A 292 -39.50 2.44 33.01
N VAL A 293 -38.32 2.37 32.40
CA VAL A 293 -37.20 3.30 32.65
C VAL A 293 -37.33 4.50 31.73
N GLY A 294 -38.42 5.26 31.88
CA GLY A 294 -38.81 6.33 30.95
C GLY A 294 -39.10 7.65 31.66
N GLY A 295 -38.10 8.26 32.29
CA GLY A 295 -38.18 9.69 32.61
C GLY A 295 -38.09 10.49 31.31
N VAL A 296 -39.22 11.04 30.85
CA VAL A 296 -39.23 11.91 29.66
C VAL A 296 -38.57 13.25 30.05
N VAL A 297 -37.42 13.54 29.44
CA VAL A 297 -36.84 14.89 29.46
C VAL A 297 -37.41 15.63 28.25
N THR A 298 -38.32 16.57 28.49
CA THR A 298 -38.80 17.47 27.44
C THR A 298 -38.10 18.81 27.58
N TYR A 299 -37.51 19.30 26.50
CA TYR A 299 -36.91 20.63 26.46
C TYR A 299 -37.99 21.65 26.06
N ILE A 300 -38.37 22.53 26.98
CA ILE A 300 -39.25 23.67 26.72
C ILE A 300 -38.41 24.93 26.91
N ASN A 301 -38.31 25.76 25.86
CA ASN A 301 -37.49 26.98 25.85
C ASN A 301 -36.01 26.77 26.26
N GLY A 302 -35.40 25.69 25.79
CA GLY A 302 -33.97 25.44 26.00
C GLY A 302 -33.56 25.06 27.43
N LYS A 303 -34.52 24.80 28.33
CA LYS A 303 -34.26 24.27 29.67
C LYS A 303 -34.84 22.86 29.81
N PRO A 304 -34.11 21.91 30.43
CA PRO A 304 -34.64 20.57 30.67
C PRO A 304 -35.79 20.65 31.69
N SER A 305 -36.96 20.15 31.30
CA SER A 305 -38.12 19.97 32.18
C SER A 305 -38.33 18.48 32.42
N TYR A 306 -38.46 18.09 33.69
CA TYR A 306 -38.65 16.70 34.11
C TYR A 306 -40.09 16.50 34.58
N SER A 307 -40.85 15.63 33.90
CA SER A 307 -42.17 15.19 34.39
C SER A 307 -42.08 13.78 34.95
N ALA A 308 -42.41 13.61 36.22
CA ALA A 308 -42.52 12.28 36.84
C ALA A 308 -43.84 11.62 36.44
N VAL A 309 -43.77 10.37 35.96
CA VAL A 309 -44.93 9.47 35.89
C VAL A 309 -44.80 8.53 37.10
N ASN A 310 -45.87 8.41 37.91
CA ASN A 310 -45.98 7.72 39.21
C ASN A 310 -45.54 8.46 40.50
N GLY A 311 -45.89 9.75 40.61
CA GLY A 311 -46.50 10.23 41.87
C GLY A 311 -45.71 10.18 43.18
N LYS A 312 -44.37 10.19 43.19
CA LYS A 312 -43.59 10.53 44.39
C LYS A 312 -42.43 11.47 44.08
N LEU A 313 -42.71 12.77 44.19
CA LEU A 313 -41.69 13.77 44.52
C LEU A 313 -41.41 13.66 46.02
N GLN A 314 -40.21 13.25 46.40
CA GLN A 314 -39.70 13.43 47.76
C GLN A 314 -38.62 14.52 47.68
N TYR A 315 -38.93 15.69 48.25
CA TYR A 315 -38.01 16.79 48.42
C TYR A 315 -37.11 16.54 49.65
N LYS A 316 -35.83 16.87 49.51
CA LYS A 316 -35.12 17.65 50.53
C LYS A 316 -34.55 18.88 49.83
#